data_AF-A0A8J4TI05-F1
#
_entry.id   AF-A0A8J4TI05-F1
#
_cell.length_a   1.000
_cell.length_b   1.000
_cell.length_c   1.000
_cell.angle_alpha   90.00
_cell.angle_beta   90.00
_cell.angle_gamma   90.00
#
_symmetry.space_group_name_H-M   'P 1'
#
loop_
_entity.id
_entity.type
_entity.pdbx_description
1 polymer ?
#
loop_
_entity_poly.entity_id
_entity_poly.type
_entity_poly.pdbx_seq_one_letter_code
_entity_poly.pdbx_strand_id
1 'polypeptide(L)'
;MGYSLESAHQTAVAQKAVEETDAIFIGGGNTFRLLKALQDLDLVEVIRRKVSSGAPYIGSSAGSNVAGPTIKTTKDMPIVQPRSFDSLGLVPFQISPHYLDPDPNSTQMGETQEERILQFLEENDTPVVGIREGAWLLCNDGTVTLKGQTGARIFHRGHAPVEVTAGTEISKLIEVHNAN
;
A
#
# COMPACT_ATOMS: atom_id res chain seq x y z
N MET A 1 26.05 -0.76 -0.08
CA MET A 1 24.98 0.23 -0.36
C MET A 1 25.12 1.54 0.43
N GLY A 2 26.17 1.78 1.24
CA GLY A 2 26.52 3.13 1.71
C GLY A 2 25.57 3.84 2.69
N TYR A 3 24.40 3.26 3.01
CA TYR A 3 23.42 3.83 3.93
C TYR A 3 23.60 3.30 5.37
N SER A 4 23.42 4.18 6.36
CA SER A 4 23.23 3.81 7.76
C SER A 4 21.75 3.52 8.05
N LEU A 5 21.48 2.48 8.84
CA LEU A 5 20.12 2.10 9.23
C LEU A 5 19.93 2.35 10.72
N GLU A 6 18.86 3.06 11.06
CA GLU A 6 18.42 3.25 12.44
C GLU A 6 16.98 2.75 12.57
N SER A 7 16.72 1.95 13.59
CA SER A 7 15.38 1.41 13.81
C SER A 7 14.59 2.30 14.75
N ALA A 8 13.45 2.82 14.28
CA ALA A 8 12.64 3.78 15.04
C ALA A 8 12.29 3.30 16.47
N HIS A 9 12.06 1.99 16.67
CA HIS A 9 11.71 1.40 17.96
C HIS A 9 12.89 1.20 18.93
N GLN A 10 14.12 1.45 18.49
CA GLN A 10 15.34 1.38 19.30
C GLN A 10 15.85 2.78 19.69
N THR A 11 15.23 3.82 19.16
CA THR A 11 15.59 5.21 19.46
C THR A 11 14.89 5.69 20.72
N ALA A 12 15.52 6.63 21.43
CA ALA A 12 14.92 7.21 22.62
C ALA A 12 13.63 8.01 22.31
N VAL A 13 13.54 8.57 21.09
CA VAL A 13 12.39 9.37 20.62
C VAL A 13 12.15 9.05 19.14
N ALA A 14 11.23 8.11 18.87
CA ALA A 14 10.96 7.59 17.53
C ALA A 14 10.56 8.69 16.52
N GLN A 15 9.79 9.69 16.96
CA GLN A 15 9.38 10.82 16.12
C GLN A 15 10.59 11.60 15.61
N LYS A 16 11.56 11.89 16.49
CA LYS A 16 12.76 12.64 16.15
C LYS A 16 13.61 11.90 15.12
N ALA A 17 13.76 10.59 15.28
CA ALA A 17 14.49 9.76 14.31
C ALA A 17 13.87 9.82 12.90
N VAL A 18 12.53 9.85 12.80
CA VAL A 18 11.83 10.03 11.51
C VAL A 18 12.02 11.46 10.97
N GLU A 19 12.04 12.48 11.82
CA GLU A 19 12.26 13.86 11.38
C GLU A 19 13.68 14.09 10.84
N GLU A 20 14.68 13.41 11.41
CA GLU A 20 16.10 13.59 11.07
C GLU A 20 16.61 12.66 9.97
N THR A 21 15.93 11.54 9.66
CA THR A 21 16.37 10.62 8.60
C THR A 21 16.26 11.21 7.20
N ASP A 22 17.11 10.78 6.26
CA ASP A 22 17.03 11.19 4.87
C ASP A 22 15.93 10.44 4.08
N ALA A 23 15.61 9.22 4.49
CA ALA A 23 14.64 8.36 3.83
C ALA A 23 13.96 7.42 4.83
N ILE A 24 12.78 6.94 4.47
CA ILE A 24 11.98 6.03 5.29
C ILE A 24 11.82 4.71 4.54
N PHE A 25 12.23 3.62 5.18
CA PHE A 25 11.96 2.27 4.71
C PHE A 25 11.04 1.54 5.69
N ILE A 26 9.94 0.98 5.19
CA ILE A 26 9.04 0.11 5.96
C ILE A 26 8.98 -1.26 5.27
N GLY A 27 9.51 -2.27 5.95
CA GLY A 27 9.53 -3.65 5.47
C GLY A 27 8.20 -4.37 5.60
N GLY A 28 8.19 -5.64 5.18
CA GLY A 28 7.06 -6.54 5.31
C GLY A 28 6.85 -7.07 6.74
N GLY A 29 5.81 -7.89 6.91
CA GLY A 29 5.39 -8.43 8.19
C GLY A 29 3.87 -8.52 8.24
N ASN A 30 3.28 -8.42 9.44
CA ASN A 30 1.83 -8.33 9.58
C ASN A 30 1.41 -6.85 9.62
N THR A 31 0.54 -6.47 8.68
CA THR A 31 0.07 -5.10 8.44
C THR A 31 -0.69 -4.53 9.64
N PHE A 32 -1.52 -5.32 10.32
CA PHE A 32 -2.26 -4.86 11.50
C PHE A 32 -1.33 -4.51 12.66
N ARG A 33 -0.34 -5.37 12.92
CA ARG A 33 0.70 -5.12 13.93
C ARG A 33 1.58 -3.92 13.57
N LEU A 34 1.94 -3.79 12.30
CA LEU A 34 2.71 -2.64 11.80
C LEU A 34 1.94 -1.34 12.01
N LEU A 35 0.68 -1.26 11.56
CA LEU A 35 -0.13 -0.05 11.71
C LEU A 35 -0.34 0.29 13.19
N LYS A 36 -0.62 -0.72 14.02
CA LYS A 36 -0.74 -0.52 15.46
C LYS A 36 0.53 0.10 16.06
N ALA A 37 1.71 -0.40 15.69
CA ALA A 37 2.98 0.16 16.18
C ALA A 37 3.20 1.60 15.71
N LEU A 38 2.91 1.91 14.44
CA LEU A 38 3.01 3.27 13.90
C LEU A 38 2.07 4.23 14.64
N GLN A 39 0.86 3.78 14.96
CA GLN A 39 -0.10 4.53 15.74
C GLN A 39 0.36 4.68 17.20
N ASP A 40 0.75 3.62 17.88
CA ASP A 40 1.16 3.66 19.30
C ASP A 40 2.41 4.51 19.54
N LEU A 41 3.25 4.69 18.52
CA LEU A 41 4.43 5.58 18.55
C LEU A 41 4.15 6.98 17.96
N ASP A 42 2.90 7.29 17.60
CA ASP A 42 2.48 8.55 16.97
C ASP A 42 3.30 8.94 15.73
N LEU A 43 3.69 7.94 14.93
CA LEU A 43 4.55 8.13 13.75
C LEU A 43 3.76 8.44 12.47
N VAL A 44 2.45 8.18 12.43
CA VAL A 44 1.64 8.34 11.20
C VAL A 44 1.76 9.76 10.63
N GLU A 45 1.48 10.78 11.45
CA GLU A 45 1.55 12.18 11.02
C GLU A 45 2.99 12.65 10.78
N VAL A 46 3.95 12.15 11.55
CA VAL A 46 5.37 12.51 11.40
C VAL A 46 5.90 12.01 10.05
N ILE A 47 5.60 10.75 9.71
CA ILE A 47 5.96 10.16 8.42
C ILE A 47 5.27 10.90 7.28
N ARG A 48 3.96 11.18 7.39
CA ARG A 48 3.19 11.97 6.41
C ARG A 48 3.89 13.29 6.08
N ARG A 49 4.23 14.07 7.11
CA ARG A 49 4.92 15.36 6.94
C ARG A 49 6.29 15.19 6.30
N LYS A 50 7.08 14.22 6.78
CA LYS A 50 8.44 13.98 6.29
C LYS A 50 8.46 13.62 4.80
N VAL A 51 7.57 12.72 4.38
CA VAL A 51 7.43 12.34 2.97
C VAL A 51 6.89 13.51 2.14
N SER A 52 5.92 14.27 2.66
CA SER A 52 5.38 15.46 1.98
C SER A 52 6.41 16.58 1.80
N SER A 53 7.44 16.63 2.66
CA SER A 53 8.60 17.52 2.51
C SER A 53 9.67 17.01 1.54
N GLY A 54 9.40 15.91 0.82
CA GLY A 54 10.27 15.37 -0.23
C GLY A 54 11.18 14.22 0.19
N ALA A 55 11.06 13.71 1.43
CA ALA A 55 11.85 12.55 1.83
C ALA A 55 11.34 11.27 1.11
N PRO A 56 12.22 10.44 0.53
CA PRO A 56 11.81 9.20 -0.11
C PRO A 56 11.18 8.22 0.88
N TYR A 57 10.11 7.57 0.44
CA TYR A 57 9.47 6.46 1.13
C TYR A 57 9.60 5.18 0.30
N ILE A 58 10.02 4.09 0.95
CA ILE A 58 10.13 2.77 0.34
C ILE A 58 9.35 1.79 1.22
N GLY A 59 8.27 1.22 0.68
CA GLY A 59 7.44 0.23 1.34
C GLY A 59 7.47 -1.10 0.63
N SER A 60 7.63 -2.19 1.39
CA SER A 60 7.53 -3.56 0.86
C SER A 60 6.44 -4.34 1.58
N SER A 61 5.59 -5.06 0.84
CA SER A 61 4.50 -5.89 1.39
C SER A 61 3.61 -5.07 2.34
N ALA A 62 3.58 -5.38 3.64
CA ALA A 62 2.88 -4.59 4.67
C ALA A 62 3.25 -3.09 4.64
N GLY A 63 4.50 -2.74 4.35
CA GLY A 63 4.93 -1.36 4.11
C GLY A 63 4.20 -0.72 2.93
N SER A 64 4.01 -1.45 1.84
CA SER A 64 3.22 -0.99 0.70
C SER A 64 1.75 -0.80 1.06
N ASN A 65 1.16 -1.66 1.90
CA ASN A 65 -0.21 -1.48 2.38
C ASN A 65 -0.38 -0.17 3.16
N VAL A 66 0.50 0.09 4.14
CA VAL A 66 0.35 1.29 4.98
C VAL A 66 0.62 2.60 4.24
N ALA A 67 1.27 2.56 3.06
CA ALA A 67 1.43 3.74 2.21
C ALA A 67 0.10 4.24 1.62
N GLY A 68 -0.90 3.36 1.45
CA GLY A 68 -2.25 3.75 1.03
C GLY A 68 -3.04 4.48 2.12
N PRO A 69 -4.28 4.90 1.83
CA PRO A 69 -5.11 5.64 2.78
C PRO A 69 -5.55 4.76 3.96
N THR A 70 -5.81 3.47 3.71
CA THR A 70 -6.13 2.50 4.77
C THR A 70 -5.41 1.17 4.55
N ILE A 71 -5.45 0.28 5.54
CA ILE A 71 -4.98 -1.11 5.39
C ILE A 71 -6.08 -2.09 4.93
N LYS A 72 -7.27 -1.61 4.52
CA LYS A 72 -8.44 -2.46 4.22
C LYS A 72 -8.22 -3.49 3.09
N THR A 73 -7.18 -3.32 2.27
CA THR A 73 -6.82 -4.23 1.16
C THR A 73 -5.64 -5.15 1.48
N THR A 74 -5.21 -5.22 2.75
CA THR A 74 -4.25 -6.23 3.21
C THR A 74 -4.87 -7.63 3.19
N LYS A 75 -4.00 -8.63 3.00
CA LYS A 75 -4.36 -10.05 3.05
C LYS A 75 -4.01 -10.68 4.40
N ASP A 76 -3.40 -9.89 5.27
CA ASP A 76 -2.94 -10.36 6.57
C ASP A 76 -4.11 -10.68 7.48
N MET A 77 -3.92 -11.69 8.32
CA MET A 77 -4.87 -11.98 9.39
C MET A 77 -4.84 -10.86 10.45
N PRO A 78 -6.00 -10.38 10.95
CA PRO A 78 -6.09 -9.33 11.97
C PRO A 78 -5.70 -9.83 13.37
N ILE A 79 -4.41 -10.11 13.58
CA ILE A 79 -3.89 -10.69 14.83
C ILE A 79 -3.87 -9.69 16.02
N VAL A 80 -3.99 -8.39 15.73
CA VAL A 80 -4.11 -7.31 16.72
C VAL A 80 -5.03 -6.23 16.16
N GLN A 81 -5.61 -5.40 17.04
CA GLN A 81 -6.49 -4.31 16.66
C GLN A 81 -5.76 -2.95 16.72
N PRO A 82 -5.50 -2.29 15.58
CA PRO A 82 -5.07 -0.89 15.56
C PRO A 82 -6.23 0.04 15.99
N ARG A 83 -5.93 1.31 16.31
CA ARG A 83 -6.93 2.31 16.74
C ARG A 83 -7.96 2.62 15.65
N SER A 84 -7.52 2.66 14.41
CA SER A 84 -8.35 2.68 13.20
C SER A 84 -7.59 1.98 12.06
N PHE A 85 -8.26 1.77 10.91
CA PHE A 85 -7.61 1.25 9.70
C PHE A 85 -6.96 2.32 8.85
N ASP A 86 -7.07 3.60 9.23
CA ASP A 86 -6.42 4.70 8.53
C ASP A 86 -4.91 4.59 8.68
N SER A 87 -4.19 4.66 7.56
CA SER A 87 -2.74 4.48 7.49
C SER A 87 -2.05 5.74 6.99
N LEU A 88 -0.90 5.66 6.33
CA LEU A 88 -0.09 6.83 6.02
C LEU A 88 -0.70 7.71 4.94
N GLY A 89 -1.53 7.20 4.02
CA GLY A 89 -2.18 8.01 2.99
C GLY A 89 -1.19 8.78 2.11
N LEU A 90 -0.03 8.19 1.83
CA LEU A 90 1.02 8.79 0.98
C LEU A 90 0.64 8.74 -0.50
N VAL A 91 -0.26 7.82 -0.87
CA VAL A 91 -0.86 7.71 -2.20
C VAL A 91 -2.39 7.70 -2.10
N PRO A 92 -3.12 8.20 -3.12
CA PRO A 92 -4.57 8.36 -3.06
C PRO A 92 -5.37 7.09 -3.43
N PHE A 93 -4.70 5.94 -3.51
CA PHE A 93 -5.29 4.65 -3.90
C PHE A 93 -4.89 3.56 -2.91
N GLN A 94 -5.67 2.49 -2.85
CA GLN A 94 -5.34 1.30 -2.08
C GLN A 94 -4.31 0.44 -2.83
N ILE A 95 -3.36 -0.11 -2.08
CA ILE A 95 -2.40 -1.10 -2.61
C ILE A 95 -2.79 -2.47 -2.06
N SER A 96 -2.95 -3.47 -2.94
CA SER A 96 -3.05 -4.88 -2.55
C SER A 96 -1.82 -5.62 -3.09
N PRO A 97 -0.74 -5.75 -2.28
CA PRO A 97 0.48 -6.44 -2.70
C PRO A 97 0.24 -7.95 -2.79
N HIS A 98 1.10 -8.69 -3.48
CA HIS A 98 0.97 -10.14 -3.65
C HIS A 98 -0.36 -10.54 -4.32
N TYR A 99 -0.79 -9.76 -5.32
CA TYR A 99 -1.97 -10.11 -6.10
C TYR A 99 -1.74 -11.43 -6.85
N LEU A 100 -2.66 -12.37 -6.67
CA LEU A 100 -2.65 -13.66 -7.37
C LEU A 100 -3.91 -13.75 -8.22
N ASP A 101 -3.70 -14.12 -9.48
CA ASP A 101 -4.78 -14.42 -10.40
C ASP A 101 -5.54 -15.68 -9.95
N PRO A 102 -6.87 -15.76 -10.22
CA PRO A 102 -7.63 -16.96 -9.95
C PRO A 102 -7.02 -18.18 -10.68
N ASP A 103 -6.73 -19.25 -9.94
CA ASP A 103 -6.33 -20.52 -10.55
C ASP A 103 -7.59 -21.27 -11.01
N PRO A 104 -7.78 -21.49 -12.33
CA PRO A 104 -8.97 -22.15 -12.86
C PRO A 104 -9.10 -23.62 -12.43
N ASN A 105 -8.03 -24.22 -11.91
CA ASN A 105 -8.02 -25.60 -11.42
C ASN A 105 -8.13 -25.70 -9.89
N SER A 106 -8.24 -24.56 -9.20
CA SER A 106 -8.38 -24.56 -7.75
C SER A 106 -9.67 -25.25 -7.32
N THR A 107 -9.56 -26.14 -6.33
CA THR A 107 -10.72 -26.76 -5.65
C THR A 107 -11.16 -25.97 -4.43
N GLN A 108 -10.49 -24.85 -4.13
CA GLN A 108 -10.85 -23.98 -3.02
C GLN A 108 -12.16 -23.26 -3.33
N MET A 109 -13.09 -23.28 -2.38
CA MET A 109 -14.43 -22.69 -2.51
C MET A 109 -14.53 -21.29 -1.88
N GLY A 110 -13.44 -20.78 -1.30
CA GLY A 110 -13.41 -19.43 -0.71
C GLY A 110 -13.23 -18.35 -1.78
N GLU A 111 -13.46 -17.09 -1.39
CA GLU A 111 -13.35 -15.99 -2.34
C GLU A 111 -11.91 -15.80 -2.83
N THR A 112 -11.78 -15.64 -4.14
CA THR A 112 -10.57 -15.20 -4.84
C THR A 112 -10.18 -13.79 -4.39
N GLN A 113 -8.94 -13.40 -4.70
CA GLN A 113 -8.49 -12.05 -4.36
C GLN A 113 -9.26 -10.97 -5.14
N GLU A 114 -9.64 -11.26 -6.39
CA GLU A 114 -10.50 -10.38 -7.18
C GLU A 114 -11.84 -10.18 -6.48
N GLU A 115 -12.53 -11.26 -6.11
CA GLU A 115 -13.84 -11.17 -5.44
C GLU A 115 -13.77 -10.36 -4.14
N ARG A 116 -12.73 -10.55 -3.32
CA ARG A 116 -12.54 -9.76 -2.09
C ARG A 116 -12.31 -8.27 -2.37
N ILE A 117 -11.57 -7.94 -3.43
CA ILE A 117 -11.35 -6.54 -3.84
C ILE A 117 -12.66 -5.94 -4.38
N LEU A 118 -13.45 -6.70 -5.12
CA LEU A 118 -14.76 -6.26 -5.61
C LEU A 118 -15.74 -6.02 -4.46
N GLN A 119 -15.77 -6.90 -3.46
CA GLN A 119 -16.53 -6.68 -2.21
C GLN A 119 -16.08 -5.40 -1.48
N PHE A 120 -14.76 -5.13 -1.42
CA PHE A 120 -14.28 -3.86 -0.88
C PHE A 120 -14.82 -2.66 -1.67
N LEU A 121 -14.88 -2.76 -3.00
CA LEU A 121 -15.40 -1.71 -3.89
C LEU A 121 -16.93 -1.58 -3.87
N GLU A 122 -17.67 -2.56 -3.36
CA GLU A 122 -19.11 -2.41 -3.07
C GLU A 122 -19.35 -1.34 -1.99
N GLU A 123 -18.39 -1.17 -1.08
CA GLU A 123 -18.49 -0.30 0.10
C GLU A 123 -17.56 0.92 0.06
N ASN A 124 -16.60 0.98 -0.86
CA ASN A 124 -15.56 2.01 -0.90
C ASN A 124 -15.28 2.45 -2.35
N ASP A 125 -15.08 3.76 -2.57
CA ASP A 125 -14.81 4.30 -3.91
C ASP A 125 -13.31 4.40 -4.26
N THR A 126 -12.44 4.14 -3.29
CA THR A 126 -10.99 4.25 -3.49
C THR A 126 -10.49 3.12 -4.40
N PRO A 127 -9.82 3.42 -5.53
CA PRO A 127 -9.33 2.40 -6.43
C PRO A 127 -8.29 1.50 -5.77
N VAL A 128 -8.23 0.25 -6.22
CA VAL A 128 -7.28 -0.74 -5.70
C VAL A 128 -6.30 -1.13 -6.80
N VAL A 129 -5.01 -1.07 -6.50
CA VAL A 129 -3.94 -1.60 -7.36
C VAL A 129 -3.49 -2.94 -6.82
N GLY A 130 -3.89 -4.03 -7.49
CA GLY A 130 -3.43 -5.39 -7.24
C GLY A 130 -2.06 -5.61 -7.88
N ILE A 131 -1.00 -5.57 -7.08
CA ILE A 131 0.38 -5.70 -7.55
C ILE A 131 0.82 -7.16 -7.45
N ARG A 132 1.22 -7.76 -8.57
CA ARG A 132 1.78 -9.12 -8.59
C ARG A 132 3.22 -9.14 -8.06
N GLU A 133 3.68 -10.30 -7.63
CA GLU A 133 5.07 -10.49 -7.18
C GLU A 133 6.07 -10.10 -8.28
N GLY A 134 7.13 -9.39 -7.91
CA GLY A 134 8.13 -8.89 -8.87
C GLY A 134 7.75 -7.57 -9.57
N ALA A 135 6.59 -6.99 -9.27
CA ALA A 135 6.21 -5.63 -9.66
C ALA A 135 6.27 -4.66 -8.47
N TRP A 136 6.41 -3.37 -8.77
CA TRP A 136 6.39 -2.28 -7.78
C TRP A 136 5.93 -0.97 -8.43
N LEU A 137 5.52 -0.01 -7.61
CA LEU A 137 5.08 1.31 -8.10
C LEU A 137 6.15 2.35 -7.82
N LEU A 138 6.52 3.11 -8.85
CA LEU A 138 7.27 4.34 -8.71
C LEU A 138 6.28 5.51 -8.72
N CYS A 139 6.14 6.18 -7.59
CA CYS A 139 5.30 7.36 -7.44
C CYS A 139 6.21 8.60 -7.34
N ASN A 140 6.09 9.53 -8.28
CA ASN A 140 6.82 10.80 -8.25
C ASN A 140 5.94 11.93 -8.78
N ASP A 141 5.77 13.00 -8.00
CA ASP A 141 5.03 14.21 -8.40
C ASP A 141 3.67 13.93 -9.04
N GLY A 142 2.88 13.05 -8.42
CA GLY A 142 1.55 12.63 -8.92
C GLY A 142 1.58 11.63 -10.08
N THR A 143 2.74 11.40 -10.70
CA THR A 143 2.93 10.36 -11.71
C THR A 143 3.14 9.02 -11.03
N VAL A 144 2.36 8.01 -11.41
CA VAL A 144 2.50 6.65 -10.89
C VAL A 144 2.84 5.72 -12.04
N THR A 145 4.00 5.09 -11.99
CA THR A 145 4.46 4.13 -13.01
C THR A 145 4.60 2.74 -12.42
N LEU A 146 4.00 1.75 -13.08
CA LEU A 146 4.24 0.34 -12.78
C LEU A 146 5.63 -0.05 -13.27
N LYS A 147 6.45 -0.61 -12.39
CA LYS A 147 7.81 -1.09 -12.68
C LYS A 147 7.93 -2.56 -12.27
N GLY A 148 9.05 -3.18 -12.63
CA GLY A 148 9.32 -4.59 -12.37
C GLY A 148 9.12 -5.45 -13.61
N GLN A 149 8.90 -6.75 -13.41
CA GLN A 149 8.82 -7.74 -14.50
C GLN A 149 7.41 -8.26 -14.74
N THR A 150 6.53 -8.15 -13.74
CA THR A 150 5.15 -8.63 -13.80
C THR A 150 4.17 -7.47 -13.94
N GLY A 151 2.91 -7.80 -14.24
CA GLY A 151 1.83 -6.82 -14.38
C GLY A 151 1.15 -6.48 -13.06
N ALA A 152 0.24 -5.52 -13.12
CA ALA A 152 -0.73 -5.24 -12.06
C ALA A 152 -2.14 -5.28 -12.64
N ARG A 153 -3.13 -5.43 -11.77
CA ARG A 153 -4.54 -5.34 -12.11
C ARG A 153 -5.17 -4.20 -11.30
N ILE A 154 -5.85 -3.29 -11.99
CA ILE A 154 -6.46 -2.11 -11.39
C ILE A 154 -7.96 -2.33 -11.28
N PHE A 155 -8.51 -2.01 -10.11
CA PHE A 155 -9.91 -2.23 -9.79
C PHE A 155 -10.59 -0.90 -9.45
N HIS A 156 -11.75 -0.70 -10.06
CA HIS A 156 -12.64 0.44 -9.86
C HIS A 156 -14.05 -0.02 -9.54
N ARG A 157 -14.73 0.75 -8.69
CA ARG A 157 -16.14 0.49 -8.39
C ARG A 157 -16.98 0.57 -9.66
N GLY A 158 -17.81 -0.44 -9.88
CA GLY A 158 -18.74 -0.49 -11.02
C GLY A 158 -18.08 -0.70 -12.39
N HIS A 159 -16.78 -0.97 -12.47
CA HIS A 159 -16.05 -1.16 -13.71
C HIS A 159 -15.33 -2.51 -13.73
N ALA A 160 -15.16 -3.07 -14.94
CA ALA A 160 -14.34 -4.27 -15.10
C ALA A 160 -12.87 -3.96 -14.74
N PRO A 161 -12.16 -4.90 -14.08
CA PRO A 161 -10.74 -4.71 -13.78
C PRO A 161 -9.89 -4.53 -15.04
N VAL A 162 -8.85 -3.70 -14.94
CA VAL A 162 -7.94 -3.38 -16.06
C VAL A 162 -6.58 -4.00 -15.82
N GLU A 163 -6.11 -4.81 -16.77
CA GLU A 163 -4.74 -5.37 -16.75
C GLU A 163 -3.71 -4.34 -17.22
N VAL A 164 -2.57 -4.34 -16.57
CA VAL A 164 -1.49 -3.38 -16.84
C VAL A 164 -0.14 -4.06 -16.83
N THR A 165 0.69 -3.77 -17.83
CA THR A 165 2.04 -4.31 -17.94
C THR A 165 3.08 -3.37 -17.35
N ALA A 166 4.22 -3.92 -16.90
CA ALA A 166 5.34 -3.12 -16.42
C ALA A 166 5.78 -2.07 -17.45
N GLY A 167 6.20 -0.91 -16.98
CA GLY A 167 6.53 0.27 -17.77
C GLY A 167 5.37 1.25 -17.97
N THR A 168 4.13 0.81 -17.73
CA THR A 168 2.94 1.65 -17.93
C THR A 168 2.80 2.71 -16.85
N GLU A 169 2.53 3.95 -17.26
CA GLU A 169 2.05 4.99 -16.37
C GLU A 169 0.56 4.77 -16.09
N ILE A 170 0.18 4.66 -14.81
CA ILE A 170 -1.17 4.30 -14.38
C ILE A 170 -1.93 5.45 -13.73
N SER A 171 -1.36 6.67 -13.67
CA SER A 171 -1.93 7.82 -12.95
C SER A 171 -3.42 8.04 -13.24
N LYS A 172 -3.81 8.03 -14.52
CA LYS A 172 -5.21 8.19 -14.95
C LYS A 172 -6.11 7.02 -14.60
N LEU A 173 -5.53 5.82 -14.46
CA LEU A 173 -6.25 4.60 -14.11
C LEU A 173 -6.49 4.48 -12.61
N ILE A 174 -5.93 5.34 -11.77
CA ILE A 174 -6.08 5.29 -10.30
C ILE A 174 -6.72 6.56 -9.74
N GLU A 175 -7.27 7.40 -10.61
CA GLU A 175 -8.11 8.54 -10.22
C GLU A 175 -9.48 8.05 -9.76
N VAL A 176 -10.01 8.60 -8.67
CA VAL A 176 -11.39 8.32 -8.28
C VAL A 176 -12.32 8.91 -9.33
N HIS A 177 -13.02 8.04 -10.07
CA HIS A 177 -14.09 8.48 -10.93
C HIS A 177 -15.28 8.87 -10.05
N ASN A 178 -15.44 10.17 -9.81
CA ASN A 178 -16.69 10.66 -9.23
C ASN A 178 -17.80 10.32 -10.24
N ALA A 179 -18.66 9.37 -9.89
CA ALA A 179 -19.89 9.14 -10.61
C ALA A 179 -20.74 10.42 -10.51
N ASN A 180 -21.06 11.00 -11.67
CA ASN A 180 -22.10 12.05 -11.77
C ASN A 180 -23.47 11.46 -11.44
#